data_AF-B4FEF0-F1
#
_entry.id   AF-B4FEF0-F1
#
_cell.length_a   1.000
_cell.length_b   1.000
_cell.length_c   1.000
_cell.angle_alpha   90.00
_cell.angle_beta   90.00
_cell.angle_gamma   90.00
#
_symmetry.space_group_name_H-M   'P 1'
#
loop_
_entity.id
_entity.type
_entity.pdbx_description
1 polymer ?
#
loop_
_entity_poly.entity_id
_entity_poly.type
_entity_poly.pdbx_seq_one_letter_code
_entity_poly.pdbx_strand_id
1 'polypeptide(L)'
;MLSSSPAPSQEGAAVPSSWAEAASSAALRHYRSLAKKGKPQGRESTVLAAILLSAPQDSHSLTVLSMGTGTKCLGASMLSARGDLVHDAHAEVIARRALLRLVYSEIGRGAPPDWLVASGDAGRWRLRDGHCLHLYITQLPFDLVTLCRWSHASTTIAV
;
A
#
# COMPACT_ATOMS: atom_id res chain seq x y z
N MET A 1 39.21 -40.67 -18.15
CA MET A 1 38.17 -39.73 -18.65
C MET A 1 37.36 -39.28 -17.44
N LEU A 2 37.66 -38.09 -16.92
CA LEU A 2 36.99 -37.50 -15.76
C LEU A 2 35.64 -36.93 -16.23
N SER A 3 34.55 -37.47 -15.71
CA SER A 3 33.19 -36.95 -15.95
C SER A 3 33.00 -35.70 -15.09
N SER A 4 32.93 -34.55 -15.75
CA SER A 4 32.61 -33.26 -15.15
C SER A 4 31.11 -33.21 -14.81
N SER A 5 30.80 -32.98 -13.54
CA SER A 5 29.42 -32.64 -13.11
C SER A 5 29.01 -31.30 -13.72
N PRO A 6 27.76 -31.14 -14.21
CA PRO A 6 27.28 -29.85 -14.64
C PRO A 6 27.10 -28.92 -13.42
N ALA A 7 27.57 -27.69 -13.57
CA ALA A 7 27.34 -26.62 -12.59
C ALA A 7 25.83 -26.38 -12.40
N PRO A 8 25.38 -25.99 -11.20
CA PRO A 8 23.98 -25.66 -10.98
C PRO A 8 23.60 -24.49 -11.88
N SER A 9 22.55 -24.70 -12.68
CA SER A 9 21.86 -23.66 -13.43
C SER A 9 21.53 -22.50 -12.49
N GLN A 10 22.10 -21.34 -12.79
CA GLN A 10 21.73 -20.08 -12.15
C GLN A 10 20.24 -19.86 -12.42
N GLU A 11 19.39 -20.15 -11.43
CA GLU A 11 18.01 -19.70 -11.42
C GLU A 11 18.04 -18.17 -11.49
N GLY A 12 17.57 -17.63 -12.61
CA GLY A 12 17.55 -16.20 -12.86
C GLY A 12 16.74 -15.49 -11.78
N ALA A 13 17.43 -14.76 -10.91
CA ALA A 13 16.79 -13.72 -10.11
C ALA A 13 16.13 -12.75 -11.10
N ALA A 14 14.80 -12.78 -11.18
CA ALA A 14 14.03 -11.90 -12.05
C ALA A 14 14.43 -10.45 -11.76
N VAL A 15 14.97 -9.76 -12.76
CA VAL A 15 15.25 -8.32 -12.66
C VAL A 15 13.91 -7.65 -12.30
N PRO A 16 13.81 -6.92 -11.17
CA PRO A 16 12.59 -6.24 -10.80
C PRO A 16 12.14 -5.34 -11.95
N SER A 17 10.84 -5.29 -12.23
CA SER A 17 10.35 -4.34 -13.23
C SER A 17 10.74 -2.92 -12.79
N SER A 18 11.10 -2.06 -13.74
CA SER A 18 11.44 -0.65 -13.46
C SER A 18 10.35 0.08 -12.66
N TRP A 19 9.10 -0.36 -12.81
CA TRP A 19 7.98 0.09 -12.00
C TRP A 19 8.07 -0.33 -10.51
N ALA A 20 8.44 -1.58 -10.22
CA ALA A 20 8.59 -2.06 -8.85
C ALA A 20 9.71 -1.30 -8.10
N GLU A 21 10.78 -0.96 -8.82
CA GLU A 21 11.85 -0.10 -8.31
C GLU A 21 11.33 1.33 -8.01
N ALA A 22 10.54 1.91 -8.92
CA ALA A 22 9.93 3.23 -8.70
C ALA A 22 9.01 3.22 -7.47
N ALA A 23 8.15 2.21 -7.33
CA ALA A 23 7.22 2.06 -6.23
C ALA A 23 7.93 1.90 -4.88
N SER A 24 8.91 1.00 -4.81
CA SER A 24 9.73 0.80 -3.61
C SER A 24 10.54 2.04 -3.25
N SER A 25 11.13 2.72 -4.24
CA SER A 25 11.90 3.95 -4.04
C SER A 25 11.02 5.07 -3.49
N ALA A 26 9.83 5.29 -4.06
CA ALA A 26 8.87 6.30 -3.59
C ALA A 26 8.43 6.02 -2.15
N ALA A 27 8.04 4.79 -1.84
CA ALA A 27 7.61 4.39 -0.50
C ALA A 27 8.75 4.52 0.52
N LEU A 28 9.93 3.99 0.24
CA LEU A 28 11.07 4.02 1.17
C LEU A 28 11.59 5.45 1.37
N ARG A 29 11.60 6.28 0.33
CA ARG A 29 11.99 7.68 0.44
C ARG A 29 11.04 8.46 1.35
N HIS A 30 9.73 8.28 1.16
CA HIS A 30 8.72 8.90 2.03
C HIS A 30 8.84 8.39 3.46
N TYR A 31 9.00 7.07 3.66
CA TYR A 31 9.20 6.51 5.00
C TYR A 31 10.44 7.11 5.68
N ARG A 32 11.55 7.26 4.96
CA ARG A 32 12.80 7.84 5.48
C ARG A 32 12.65 9.31 5.87
N SER A 33 11.84 10.09 5.16
CA SER A 33 11.61 11.51 5.49
C SER A 33 10.76 11.74 6.74
N LEU A 34 9.96 10.74 7.17
CA LEU A 34 9.19 10.83 8.41
C LEU A 34 10.09 10.93 9.65
N ALA A 35 9.53 11.53 10.72
CA ALA A 35 10.20 11.60 12.01
C ALA A 35 10.62 10.20 12.54
N LYS A 36 11.63 10.17 13.42
CA LYS A 36 12.12 8.92 14.01
C LYS A 36 11.09 8.23 14.92
N LYS A 37 10.10 8.96 15.42
CA LYS A 37 9.03 8.45 16.28
C LYS A 37 8.13 7.51 15.46
N GLY A 38 7.99 6.27 15.91
CA GLY A 38 7.21 5.23 15.21
C GLY A 38 8.02 4.38 14.22
N LYS A 39 9.32 4.64 14.07
CA LYS A 39 10.25 3.74 13.37
C LYS A 39 10.83 2.72 14.35
N PRO A 40 11.13 1.49 13.89
CA PRO A 40 11.75 0.48 14.75
C PRO A 40 13.10 0.96 15.28
N GLN A 41 13.40 0.65 16.53
CA GLN A 41 14.65 1.00 17.21
C GLN A 41 15.46 -0.26 17.57
N GLY A 42 16.78 -0.16 17.50
CA GLY A 42 17.68 -1.25 17.88
C GLY A 42 17.45 -2.52 17.05
N ARG A 43 16.91 -3.57 17.69
CA ARG A 43 16.66 -4.89 17.07
C ARG A 43 15.20 -5.09 16.64
N GLU A 44 14.38 -4.05 16.71
CA GLU A 44 13.00 -4.13 16.24
C GLU A 44 12.94 -4.24 14.71
N SER A 45 12.00 -5.05 14.21
CA SER A 45 11.64 -5.10 12.80
C SER A 45 10.16 -4.81 12.66
N THR A 46 9.79 -4.25 11.51
CA THR A 46 8.39 -4.04 11.14
C THR A 46 8.22 -4.27 9.65
N VAL A 47 7.00 -4.59 9.25
CA VAL A 47 6.57 -4.49 7.86
C VAL A 47 6.14 -3.04 7.61
N LEU A 48 6.38 -2.57 6.40
CA LEU A 48 5.94 -1.28 5.87
C LEU A 48 5.00 -1.54 4.69
N ALA A 49 3.89 -0.83 4.65
CA ALA A 49 2.99 -0.78 3.51
C ALA A 49 2.70 0.66 3.11
N ALA A 50 2.51 0.91 1.82
CA ALA A 50 2.16 2.22 1.27
C ALA A 50 1.13 2.07 0.16
N ILE A 51 0.16 2.98 0.13
CA ILE A 51 -0.76 3.15 -0.99
C ILE A 51 -0.25 4.30 -1.84
N LEU A 52 0.09 3.97 -3.08
CA LEU A 52 0.66 4.87 -4.08
C LEU A 52 -0.41 5.21 -5.12
N LEU A 53 -0.32 6.41 -5.67
CA LEU A 53 -1.15 6.88 -6.76
C LEU A 53 -0.27 7.15 -7.98
N SER A 54 -0.65 6.62 -9.14
CA SER A 54 -0.09 7.04 -10.43
C SER A 54 -1.12 7.87 -11.21
N ALA A 55 -0.64 8.91 -11.88
CA ALA A 55 -1.44 9.72 -12.79
C ALA A 55 -1.46 9.09 -14.20
N PRO A 56 -2.46 9.40 -15.04
CA PRO A 56 -2.56 8.84 -16.39
C PRO A 56 -1.38 9.21 -17.31
N GLN A 57 -0.73 10.35 -17.06
CA GLN A 57 0.36 10.85 -17.90
C GLN A 57 1.69 10.12 -17.66
N ASP A 58 1.88 9.59 -16.45
CA ASP A 58 3.11 8.91 -16.06
C ASP A 58 2.83 7.84 -14.99
N SER A 59 2.91 6.58 -15.40
CA SER A 59 2.70 5.43 -14.53
C SER A 59 3.84 5.18 -13.52
N HIS A 60 4.99 5.82 -13.72
CA HIS A 60 6.18 5.71 -12.86
C HIS A 60 6.30 6.88 -11.89
N SER A 61 5.58 7.99 -12.14
CA SER A 61 5.41 9.08 -11.18
C SER A 61 4.40 8.70 -10.10
N LEU A 62 4.92 8.20 -8.97
CA LEU A 62 4.13 7.64 -7.88
C LEU A 62 4.10 8.58 -6.68
N THR A 63 2.88 8.96 -6.28
CA THR A 63 2.63 9.76 -5.08
C THR A 63 2.18 8.86 -3.93
N VAL A 64 2.84 8.95 -2.77
CA VAL A 64 2.41 8.23 -1.57
C VAL A 64 1.20 8.95 -0.96
N LEU A 65 0.02 8.31 -0.99
CA LEU A 65 -1.19 8.85 -0.36
C LEU A 65 -1.26 8.49 1.13
N SER A 66 -0.91 7.24 1.45
CA SER A 66 -0.94 6.75 2.82
C SER A 66 0.12 5.68 3.04
N MET A 67 0.48 5.49 4.30
CA MET A 67 1.51 4.54 4.72
C MET A 67 1.19 3.99 6.10
N GLY A 68 1.62 2.76 6.36
CA GLY A 68 1.47 2.10 7.64
C GLY A 68 2.65 1.18 7.94
N THR A 69 2.92 0.98 9.22
CA THR A 69 3.84 -0.05 9.71
C THR A 69 3.12 -0.93 10.71
N GLY A 70 3.52 -2.19 10.79
CA GLY A 70 3.09 -3.10 11.84
C GLY A 70 3.01 -4.55 11.41
N THR A 71 2.97 -5.43 12.40
CA THR A 71 3.05 -6.90 12.26
C THR A 71 2.17 -7.62 13.27
N LYS A 72 1.28 -6.91 13.95
CA LYS A 72 0.57 -7.42 15.13
C LYS A 72 -0.94 -7.23 14.97
N CYS A 73 -1.69 -8.15 15.55
CA CYS A 73 -3.12 -8.05 15.75
C CYS A 73 -3.43 -8.11 17.26
N LEU A 74 -4.57 -7.53 17.67
CA LEU A 74 -5.08 -7.68 19.02
C LEU A 74 -5.54 -9.12 19.25
N GLY A 75 -5.23 -9.66 20.42
CA GLY A 75 -5.73 -10.96 20.86
C GLY A 75 -7.25 -10.92 21.10
N ALA A 76 -7.92 -12.07 20.95
CA ALA A 76 -9.37 -12.19 21.05
C ALA A 76 -9.95 -11.66 22.38
N SER A 77 -9.23 -11.81 23.48
CA SER A 77 -9.62 -11.32 24.81
C SER A 77 -9.61 -9.78 24.94
N MET A 78 -8.94 -9.08 24.02
CA MET A 78 -8.80 -7.63 23.99
C MET A 78 -9.73 -6.97 22.95
N LEU A 79 -10.58 -7.75 22.27
CA LEU A 79 -11.52 -7.23 21.29
C LEU A 79 -12.59 -6.39 21.99
N SER A 80 -12.90 -5.24 21.40
CA SER A 80 -13.91 -4.33 21.90
C SER A 80 -15.02 -4.17 20.85
N ALA A 81 -16.27 -4.32 21.29
CA ALA A 81 -17.44 -4.06 20.44
C ALA A 81 -17.70 -2.56 20.22
N ARG A 82 -16.99 -1.67 20.91
CA ARG A 82 -17.20 -0.21 20.84
C ARG A 82 -16.54 0.47 19.64
N GLY A 83 -15.69 -0.26 18.90
CA GLY A 83 -14.97 0.31 17.75
C GLY A 83 -13.87 1.32 18.12
N ASP A 84 -13.44 1.32 19.39
CA ASP A 84 -12.42 2.19 19.97
C ASP A 84 -10.99 1.63 19.86
N LEU A 85 -10.84 0.37 19.45
CA LEU A 85 -9.56 -0.32 19.32
C LEU A 85 -9.25 -0.71 17.86
N VAL A 86 -7.96 -0.73 17.53
CA VAL A 86 -7.48 -1.22 16.23
C VAL A 86 -7.19 -2.71 16.37
N HIS A 87 -8.10 -3.54 15.86
CA HIS A 87 -7.99 -5.00 15.97
C HIS A 87 -6.85 -5.59 15.14
N ASP A 88 -6.62 -5.05 13.95
CA ASP A 88 -5.56 -5.49 13.05
C ASP A 88 -4.64 -4.30 12.75
N ALA A 89 -3.39 -4.42 13.19
CA ALA A 89 -2.35 -3.44 13.00
C ALA A 89 -1.25 -3.96 12.06
N HIS A 90 -1.58 -4.85 11.13
CA HIS A 90 -0.73 -5.12 9.98
C HIS A 90 -0.57 -3.86 9.13
N ALA A 91 0.62 -3.71 8.55
CA ALA A 91 1.02 -2.51 7.83
C ALA A 91 0.02 -2.10 6.73
N GLU A 92 -0.46 -3.07 5.94
CA GLU A 92 -1.42 -2.88 4.85
C GLU A 92 -2.80 -2.43 5.35
N VAL A 93 -3.23 -2.94 6.50
CA VAL A 93 -4.50 -2.56 7.13
C VAL A 93 -4.42 -1.12 7.63
N ILE A 94 -3.31 -0.77 8.29
CA ILE A 94 -3.06 0.61 8.74
C ILE A 94 -2.99 1.57 7.54
N ALA A 95 -2.27 1.20 6.48
CA ALA A 95 -2.16 2.02 5.26
C ALA A 95 -3.54 2.27 4.62
N ARG A 96 -4.40 1.24 4.58
CA ARG A 96 -5.78 1.37 4.08
C ARG A 96 -6.64 2.28 4.98
N ARG A 97 -6.57 2.10 6.30
CA ARG A 97 -7.31 2.96 7.26
C ARG A 97 -6.88 4.43 7.13
N ALA A 98 -5.58 4.67 6.94
CA ALA A 98 -5.04 6.00 6.69
C ALA A 98 -5.54 6.61 5.37
N LEU A 99 -5.64 5.82 4.30
CA LEU A 99 -6.22 6.28 3.03
C LEU A 99 -7.67 6.72 3.20
N LEU A 100 -8.49 5.94 3.89
CA LEU A 100 -9.89 6.31 4.13
C LEU A 100 -9.99 7.63 4.90
N ARG A 101 -9.15 7.81 5.93
CA ARG A 101 -9.09 9.07 6.69
C ARG A 101 -8.68 10.25 5.79
N LEU A 102 -7.74 10.06 4.87
CA LEU A 102 -7.37 11.07 3.89
C LEU A 102 -8.57 11.42 3.00
N VAL A 103 -9.24 10.42 2.40
CA VAL A 103 -10.42 10.60 1.54
C VAL A 103 -11.51 11.39 2.27
N TYR A 104 -11.85 11.01 3.50
CA TYR A 104 -12.84 11.73 4.32
C TYR A 104 -12.44 13.18 4.59
N SER A 105 -11.17 13.42 4.89
CA SER A 105 -10.65 14.77 5.13
C SER A 105 -10.77 15.64 3.86
N GLU A 106 -10.41 15.11 2.70
CA GLU A 106 -10.48 15.85 1.43
C GLU A 106 -11.92 16.15 1.01
N ILE A 107 -12.84 15.20 1.19
CA ILE A 107 -14.27 15.39 0.95
C ILE A 107 -14.83 16.47 1.89
N GLY A 108 -14.53 16.38 3.19
CA GLY A 108 -15.03 17.31 4.20
C GLY A 108 -14.52 18.75 4.04
N ARG A 109 -13.36 18.94 3.39
CA ARG A 109 -12.83 20.27 3.06
C ARG A 109 -13.54 20.93 1.88
N GLY A 110 -14.31 20.18 1.08
CA GLY A 110 -15.01 20.71 -0.09
C GLY A 110 -14.11 21.07 -1.28
N ALA A 111 -12.82 20.73 -1.21
CA ALA A 111 -11.83 20.96 -2.27
C ALA A 111 -11.15 19.63 -2.60
N PRO A 112 -11.84 18.71 -3.31
CA PRO A 112 -11.29 17.39 -3.59
C PRO A 112 -10.05 17.49 -4.50
N PRO A 113 -9.01 16.67 -4.25
CA PRO A 113 -7.82 16.66 -5.07
C PRO A 113 -8.08 16.08 -6.46
N ASP A 114 -7.15 16.29 -7.39
CA ASP A 114 -7.32 15.94 -8.80
C ASP A 114 -7.56 14.44 -9.08
N TRP A 115 -7.23 13.56 -8.14
CA TRP A 115 -7.43 12.12 -8.30
C TRP A 115 -8.80 11.63 -7.81
N LEU A 116 -9.59 12.49 -7.14
CA LEU A 116 -10.86 12.11 -6.52
C LEU A 116 -12.01 12.92 -7.13
N VAL A 117 -13.11 12.26 -7.51
CA VAL A 117 -14.27 12.92 -8.13
C VAL A 117 -15.57 12.38 -7.56
N ALA A 118 -16.58 13.25 -7.41
CA ALA A 118 -17.92 12.83 -7.03
C ALA A 118 -18.51 11.94 -8.14
N SER A 119 -19.09 10.81 -7.75
CA SER A 119 -19.92 10.00 -8.63
C SER A 119 -21.32 10.61 -8.64
N GLY A 120 -22.01 10.64 -9.79
CA GLY A 120 -23.26 11.40 -9.99
C GLY A 120 -24.42 11.11 -9.03
N ASP A 121 -24.31 10.11 -8.16
CA ASP A 121 -25.27 9.83 -7.10
C ASP A 121 -24.86 10.55 -5.81
N ALA A 122 -25.82 11.21 -5.17
CA ALA A 122 -25.62 11.98 -3.96
C ALA A 122 -24.80 11.22 -2.90
N GLY A 123 -23.57 11.68 -2.67
CA GLY A 123 -22.68 11.20 -1.61
C GLY A 123 -21.64 10.16 -2.00
N ARG A 124 -21.60 9.68 -3.24
CA ARG A 124 -20.58 8.71 -3.69
C ARG A 124 -19.36 9.39 -4.28
N TRP A 125 -18.18 8.80 -4.04
CA TRP A 125 -16.91 9.27 -4.58
C TRP A 125 -16.19 8.13 -5.32
N ARG A 126 -15.45 8.49 -6.36
CA ARG A 126 -14.69 7.55 -7.18
C ARG A 126 -13.32 8.12 -7.51
N LEU A 127 -12.38 7.22 -7.80
CA LEU A 127 -11.11 7.60 -8.37
C LEU A 127 -11.35 8.20 -9.77
N ARG A 128 -10.68 9.31 -10.09
CA ARG A 128 -10.75 9.92 -11.42
C ARG A 128 -10.15 8.99 -12.46
N ASP A 129 -10.73 9.01 -13.66
CA ASP A 129 -10.32 8.14 -14.76
C ASP A 129 -8.84 8.31 -15.09
N GLY A 130 -8.17 7.20 -15.39
CA GLY A 130 -6.74 7.15 -15.70
C GLY A 130 -5.81 7.20 -14.49
N HIS A 131 -6.30 7.49 -13.29
CA HIS A 131 -5.52 7.32 -12.07
C HIS A 131 -5.59 5.86 -11.61
N CYS A 132 -4.49 5.37 -11.01
CA CYS A 132 -4.44 4.02 -10.44
C CYS A 132 -3.90 4.09 -9.01
N LEU A 133 -4.49 3.28 -8.13
CA LEU A 133 -3.97 3.03 -6.79
C LEU A 133 -3.16 1.75 -6.79
N HIS A 134 -2.00 1.77 -6.13
CA HIS A 134 -1.07 0.66 -6.03
C HIS A 134 -0.72 0.39 -4.58
N LEU A 135 -0.64 -0.87 -4.20
CA LEU A 135 -0.21 -1.28 -2.86
C LEU A 135 1.22 -1.79 -2.93
N TYR A 136 2.10 -1.15 -2.17
CA TYR A 136 3.47 -1.61 -1.94
C TYR A 136 3.58 -2.13 -0.51
N ILE A 137 4.19 -3.31 -0.31
CA ILE A 137 4.45 -3.89 1.01
C ILE A 137 5.86 -4.50 1.01
N THR A 138 6.64 -4.27 2.08
CA THR A 138 8.03 -4.76 2.18
C THR A 138 8.15 -6.27 2.42
N GLN A 139 7.09 -6.89 2.91
CA GLN A 139 6.97 -8.34 3.08
C GLN A 139 5.61 -8.75 2.54
N LEU A 140 5.53 -9.95 1.95
CA LEU A 140 4.23 -10.48 1.53
C LEU A 140 3.29 -10.52 2.75
N PRO A 141 2.01 -10.14 2.58
CA PRO A 141 1.00 -10.33 3.61
C PRO A 141 1.04 -11.79 4.06
N PHE A 142 0.90 -12.01 5.36
CA PHE A 142 0.96 -13.35 5.94
C PHE A 142 -0.07 -14.32 5.34
N ASP A 143 -1.09 -13.80 4.63
CA ASP A 143 -2.15 -14.56 3.97
C ASP A 143 -2.11 -14.58 2.42
N LEU A 144 -1.02 -14.14 1.76
CA LEU A 144 -1.01 -14.00 0.29
C LEU A 144 -0.56 -15.25 -0.47
N VAL A 145 -1.52 -16.15 -0.71
CA VAL A 145 -1.57 -17.00 -1.92
C VAL A 145 -2.01 -16.11 -3.10
N THR A 146 -1.07 -15.76 -3.98
CA THR A 146 -1.22 -15.26 -5.37
C THR A 146 -2.01 -13.95 -5.62
N LEU A 147 -1.29 -13.04 -6.28
CA LEU A 147 -1.63 -11.68 -6.75
C LEU A 147 -2.94 -11.58 -7.58
N CYS A 148 -3.90 -10.75 -7.14
CA CYS A 148 -4.94 -10.19 -8.03
C CYS A 148 -4.52 -8.79 -8.50
N ARG A 149 -4.24 -8.65 -9.80
CA ARG A 149 -4.12 -7.35 -10.49
C ARG A 149 -5.52 -6.72 -10.53
N TRP A 150 -5.72 -5.59 -9.85
CA TRP A 150 -6.92 -4.78 -10.05
C TRP A 150 -6.77 -3.98 -11.35
N SER A 151 -7.20 -4.55 -12.47
CA SER A 151 -7.33 -3.81 -13.73
C SER A 151 -8.77 -3.82 -14.23
N HIS A 152 -9.35 -2.61 -14.25
CA HIS A 152 -10.58 -2.17 -14.94
C HIS A 152 -11.94 -2.71 -14.44
N ALA A 153 -12.65 -1.85 -13.70
CA ALA A 153 -13.87 -1.13 -14.14
C ALA A 153 -14.43 -0.38 -12.92
N SER A 154 -14.49 0.95 -12.97
CA SER A 154 -15.16 1.81 -11.98
C SER A 154 -14.98 1.40 -10.51
N THR A 155 -13.79 1.62 -9.94
CA THR A 155 -13.59 1.50 -8.49
C THR A 155 -14.39 2.61 -7.79
N THR A 156 -15.63 2.28 -7.44
CA THR A 156 -16.45 3.11 -6.57
C THR A 156 -15.91 2.93 -5.16
N ILE A 157 -15.41 4.01 -4.56
CA ILE A 157 -15.12 4.01 -3.13
C ILE A 157 -16.49 4.25 -2.48
N ALA A 158 -17.17 3.15 -2.15
CA ALA A 158 -18.35 3.22 -1.30
C ALA A 158 -17.86 3.66 0.10
N VAL A 159 -18.24 4.88 0.46
CA VAL A 159 -18.17 5.45 1.80
C VAL A 159 -19.33 4.92 2.62
#